data_AF-A0A9P5GKB6-F1
#
_entry.id   AF-A0A9P5GKB6-F1
#
_cell.length_a   1.000
_cell.length_b   1.000
_cell.length_c   1.000
_cell.angle_alpha   90.00
_cell.angle_beta   90.00
_cell.angle_gamma   90.00
#
_symmetry.space_group_name_H-M   'P 1'
#
loop_
_entity.id
_entity.type
_entity.pdbx_description
1 polymer ?
#
loop_
_entity_poly.entity_id
_entity_poly.type
_entity_poly.pdbx_seq_one_letter_code
_entity_poly.pdbx_strand_id
1 'polypeptide(L)'
;MDSLVPETRVLAVASHVVYGHVGNTMATFVMQSLGCEVAALNTVHFSNHTGYRQFKGTRATAQEISDLYQGLCQSNLTDFDVMLSGYAPSAAAVESVGTIGIDLQEKAEKKPGSFFW
;
A
#
# COMPACT_ATOMS: atom_id res chain seq x y z
N MET A 1 16.06 -17.85 20.41
CA MET A 1 15.53 -18.51 19.20
C MET A 1 15.30 -17.40 18.21
N ASP A 2 16.30 -17.14 17.37
CA ASP A 2 16.21 -16.16 16.30
C ASP A 2 15.14 -16.63 15.31
N SER A 3 14.15 -15.80 15.01
CA SER A 3 13.27 -16.05 13.88
C SER A 3 14.12 -15.95 12.62
N LEU A 4 14.27 -17.06 11.91
CA LEU A 4 15.08 -17.22 10.70
C LEU A 4 14.57 -16.44 9.48
N VAL A 5 13.67 -15.46 9.67
CA VAL A 5 13.14 -14.58 8.63
C VAL A 5 13.03 -13.16 9.22
N PRO A 6 13.66 -12.13 8.61
CA PRO A 6 13.34 -10.75 8.93
C PRO A 6 11.86 -10.50 8.64
N GLU A 7 11.13 -9.86 9.56
CA GLU A 7 9.74 -9.43 9.30
C GLU A 7 9.73 -8.50 8.08
N THR A 8 9.30 -9.02 6.93
CA THR A 8 9.22 -8.21 5.70
C THR A 8 8.11 -7.20 5.85
N ARG A 9 8.44 -5.91 5.76
CA ARG A 9 7.50 -4.80 5.88
C ARG A 9 7.01 -4.37 4.51
N VAL A 10 5.70 -4.38 4.32
CA VAL A 10 5.05 -4.15 3.04
C VAL A 10 4.15 -2.93 3.12
N LEU A 11 4.33 -1.98 2.22
CA LEU A 11 3.35 -0.94 1.93
C LEU A 11 2.44 -1.40 0.78
N ALA A 12 1.19 -1.73 1.09
CA ALA A 12 0.20 -2.16 0.10
C ALA A 12 -0.73 -1.00 -0.29
N VAL A 13 -0.56 -0.47 -1.51
CA VAL A 13 -1.33 0.65 -2.07
C VAL A 13 -2.28 0.17 -3.16
N ALA A 14 -3.53 -0.12 -2.80
CA ALA A 14 -4.54 -0.65 -3.72
C ALA A 14 -5.97 -0.29 -3.29
N SER A 15 -6.98 -0.81 -3.98
CA SER A 15 -8.39 -0.64 -3.61
C SER A 15 -8.77 -1.41 -2.35
N HIS A 16 -9.85 -0.97 -1.67
CA HIS A 16 -10.49 -1.72 -0.60
C HIS A 16 -12.00 -1.85 -0.85
N VAL A 17 -12.57 -3.02 -0.52
CA VAL A 17 -14.01 -3.26 -0.56
C VAL A 17 -14.52 -3.83 0.77
N VAL A 18 -15.75 -3.48 1.14
CA VAL A 18 -16.44 -4.03 2.33
C VAL A 18 -16.84 -5.50 2.10
N TYR A 19 -17.34 -5.82 0.90
CA TYR A 19 -17.75 -7.18 0.52
C TYR A 19 -16.97 -7.68 -0.72
N GLY A 20 -16.29 -8.82 -0.56
CA GLY A 20 -15.51 -9.49 -1.59
C GLY A 20 -13.99 -9.44 -1.35
N HIS A 21 -13.24 -10.23 -2.12
CA HIS A 21 -11.78 -10.39 -1.95
C HIS A 21 -11.02 -9.81 -3.15
N VAL A 22 -10.85 -8.49 -3.16
CA VAL A 22 -10.04 -7.77 -4.16
C VAL A 22 -9.18 -6.71 -3.47
N GLY A 23 -8.11 -6.27 -4.13
CA GLY A 23 -7.22 -5.23 -3.60
C GLY A 23 -6.69 -5.59 -2.20
N ASN A 24 -6.65 -4.60 -1.32
CA ASN A 24 -6.13 -4.72 0.04
C ASN A 24 -6.95 -5.68 0.93
N THR A 25 -8.23 -5.93 0.64
CA THR A 25 -9.01 -6.94 1.38
C THR A 25 -8.41 -8.34 1.23
N MET A 26 -7.79 -8.65 0.09
CA MET A 26 -7.10 -9.93 -0.16
C MET A 26 -5.59 -9.83 0.07
N ALA A 27 -4.94 -8.78 -0.45
CA ALA A 27 -3.49 -8.63 -0.37
C ALA A 27 -3.00 -8.60 1.09
N THR A 28 -3.67 -7.84 1.96
CA THR A 28 -3.30 -7.75 3.38
C THR A 28 -3.40 -9.11 4.07
N PHE A 29 -4.49 -9.85 3.86
CA PHE A 29 -4.68 -11.17 4.45
C PHE A 29 -3.61 -12.17 4.00
N VAL A 30 -3.33 -12.23 2.69
CA VAL A 30 -2.35 -13.17 2.14
C VAL A 30 -0.95 -12.86 2.66
N MET A 31 -0.52 -11.61 2.60
CA MET A 31 0.83 -11.22 3.02
C MET A 31 1.03 -11.41 4.53
N GLN A 32 0.04 -11.06 5.36
CA GLN A 32 0.08 -11.34 6.79
C GLN A 32 0.13 -12.84 7.09
N SER A 33 -0.62 -13.66 6.34
CA SER A 33 -0.57 -15.13 6.48
C SER A 33 0.79 -15.73 6.09
N LEU A 34 1.58 -15.02 5.28
CA LEU A 34 2.94 -15.38 4.91
C LEU A 34 4.00 -14.82 5.89
N GLY A 35 3.59 -14.12 6.94
CA GLY A 35 4.47 -13.56 7.97
C GLY A 35 4.99 -12.16 7.68
N CYS A 36 4.39 -11.42 6.74
CA CYS A 36 4.74 -10.02 6.48
C CYS A 36 3.99 -9.06 7.42
N GLU A 37 4.64 -7.96 7.80
CA GLU A 37 4.00 -6.81 8.41
C GLU A 37 3.46 -5.90 7.29
N VAL A 38 2.15 -5.58 7.31
CA VAL A 38 1.50 -4.89 6.18
C VAL A 38 0.87 -3.57 6.63
N ALA A 39 1.31 -2.48 6.02
CA ALA A 39 0.64 -1.18 6.06
C ALA A 39 -0.21 -1.02 4.79
N ALA A 40 -1.53 -0.85 4.94
CA ALA A 40 -2.45 -0.73 3.81
C ALA A 40 -2.87 0.73 3.59
N LEU A 41 -2.61 1.27 2.40
CA LEU A 41 -3.13 2.55 1.91
C LEU A 41 -4.22 2.27 0.87
N ASN A 42 -5.46 2.63 1.20
CA ASN A 42 -6.62 2.32 0.36
C ASN A 42 -6.91 3.47 -0.63
N THR A 43 -6.77 3.21 -1.92
CA THR A 43 -7.02 4.21 -2.99
C THR A 43 -8.52 4.46 -3.24
N VAL A 44 -9.37 3.49 -2.86
CA VAL A 44 -10.82 3.60 -2.82
C VAL A 44 -11.35 2.81 -1.64
N HIS A 45 -12.52 3.20 -1.13
CA HIS A 45 -13.27 2.44 -0.14
C HIS A 45 -14.70 2.24 -0.64
N PHE A 46 -14.97 1.07 -1.24
CA PHE A 46 -16.26 0.75 -1.84
C PHE A 46 -17.03 -0.33 -1.08
N SER A 47 -18.35 -0.38 -1.27
CA SER A 47 -19.20 -1.46 -0.74
C SER A 47 -18.81 -2.84 -1.28
N ASN A 48 -18.44 -2.91 -2.56
CA ASN A 48 -18.12 -4.12 -3.30
C ASN A 48 -17.36 -3.74 -4.59
N HIS A 49 -16.79 -4.73 -5.28
CA HIS A 49 -16.11 -4.47 -6.55
C HIS A 49 -17.09 -4.06 -7.67
N THR A 50 -16.58 -3.33 -8.67
CA THR A 50 -17.38 -2.74 -9.75
C THR A 50 -18.08 -3.76 -10.66
N GLY A 51 -17.60 -5.01 -10.69
CA GLY A 51 -18.25 -6.12 -11.41
C GLY A 51 -19.72 -6.38 -11.03
N TYR A 52 -20.17 -5.96 -9.85
CA TYR A 52 -21.58 -6.04 -9.43
C TYR A 52 -22.49 -4.99 -10.07
N ARG A 53 -21.94 -4.04 -10.85
CA ARG A 53 -22.62 -2.89 -11.51
C ARG A 53 -23.22 -1.84 -10.57
N GLN A 54 -23.68 -2.23 -9.38
CA GLN A 54 -24.10 -1.33 -8.31
C GLN A 54 -23.05 -1.33 -7.21
N PHE A 55 -22.55 -0.16 -6.84
CA PHE A 55 -21.61 0.03 -5.75
C PHE A 55 -21.69 1.46 -5.24
N LYS A 56 -21.31 1.67 -3.97
CA LYS A 56 -21.16 3.00 -3.37
C LYS A 56 -19.83 3.10 -2.64
N GLY A 57 -19.40 4.33 -2.37
CA GLY A 57 -18.25 4.60 -1.53
C GLY A 57 -17.42 5.78 -2.02
N THR A 58 -16.18 5.86 -1.57
CA THR A 58 -15.30 7.01 -1.77
C THR A 58 -14.06 6.63 -2.58
N ARG A 59 -13.49 7.63 -3.25
CA ARG A 59 -12.22 7.55 -3.96
C ARG A 59 -11.27 8.49 -3.28
N ALA A 60 -10.08 8.01 -2.91
CA ALA A 60 -9.04 8.88 -2.41
C ALA A 60 -8.55 9.78 -3.56
N THR A 61 -8.42 11.07 -3.27
CA THR A 61 -7.76 12.05 -4.12
C THR A 61 -6.25 11.85 -4.08
N ALA A 62 -5.55 12.39 -5.08
CA ALA A 62 -4.09 12.40 -5.11
C ALA A 62 -3.49 13.06 -3.85
N GLN A 63 -4.12 14.13 -3.36
CA GLN A 63 -3.72 14.83 -2.15
C GLN A 63 -3.90 13.95 -0.90
N GLU A 64 -5.04 13.29 -0.73
CA GLU A 64 -5.28 12.39 0.42
C GLU A 64 -4.28 11.22 0.46
N ILE A 65 -3.90 10.66 -0.71
CA ILE A 65 -2.85 9.63 -0.79
C ILE A 65 -1.51 10.19 -0.32
N SER A 66 -1.14 11.38 -0.81
CA SER A 66 0.12 12.05 -0.43
C SER A 66 0.14 12.44 1.05
N ASP A 67 -0.97 12.93 1.59
CA ASP A 67 -1.09 13.34 3.00
C ASP A 67 -0.91 12.15 3.95
N LEU A 68 -1.51 11.00 3.61
CA LEU A 68 -1.33 9.76 4.38
C LEU A 68 0.14 9.32 4.37
N TYR A 69 0.78 9.32 3.20
CA TYR A 69 2.19 8.97 3.09
C TYR A 69 3.09 9.98 3.84
N GLN A 70 2.78 11.28 3.74
CA GLN A 70 3.49 12.31 4.49
C GLN A 70 3.34 12.10 6.00
N GLY A 71 2.17 11.69 6.49
CA GLY A 71 1.95 11.31 7.89
C GLY A 71 2.85 10.15 8.32
N LEU A 72 3.05 9.14 7.46
CA LEU A 72 4.00 8.05 7.71
C LEU A 72 5.45 8.58 7.77
N CYS A 73 5.84 9.45 6.84
CA CYS A 73 7.16 10.09 6.83
C CYS A 73 7.41 10.87 8.13
N GLN A 74 6.47 11.72 8.55
CA GLN A 74 6.58 12.52 9.78
C GLN A 74 6.68 11.65 11.04
N SER A 75 6.08 10.45 10.99
CA SER A 75 6.11 9.49 12.09
C SER A 75 7.32 8.54 12.04
N ASN A 76 8.20 8.67 11.05
CA ASN A 76 9.31 7.74 10.77
C ASN A 76 8.85 6.28 10.53
N LEU A 77 7.69 6.10 9.89
CA LEU A 77 7.06 4.80 9.62
C LEU A 77 7.18 4.40 8.14
N THR A 78 8.33 4.68 7.51
CA THR A 78 8.57 4.39 6.08
C THR A 78 9.73 3.41 5.85
N ASP A 79 10.08 2.62 6.87
CA ASP A 79 11.05 1.52 6.76
C ASP A 79 10.34 0.28 6.19
N PHE A 80 10.01 0.34 4.89
CA PHE A 80 9.39 -0.76 4.14
C PHE A 80 10.44 -1.47 3.27
N ASP A 81 10.33 -2.78 3.16
CA ASP A 81 11.17 -3.61 2.28
C ASP A 81 10.53 -3.78 0.90
N VAL A 82 9.21 -3.67 0.81
CA VAL A 82 8.44 -3.90 -0.42
C VAL A 82 7.30 -2.89 -0.53
N MET A 83 7.07 -2.37 -1.73
CA MET A 83 5.83 -1.66 -2.07
C MET A 83 5.01 -2.44 -3.10
N LEU A 84 3.81 -2.85 -2.71
CA LEU A 84 2.84 -3.45 -3.63
C LEU A 84 1.85 -2.38 -4.08
N SER A 85 1.76 -2.12 -5.39
CA SER A 85 0.74 -1.24 -5.95
C SER A 85 -0.33 -2.00 -6.73
N GLY A 86 -1.56 -1.51 -6.67
CA GLY A 86 -2.72 -2.09 -7.35
C GLY A 86 -3.63 -1.02 -7.95
N TYR A 87 -4.95 -1.24 -7.88
CA TYR A 87 -5.93 -0.33 -8.48
C TYR A 87 -5.79 1.11 -7.96
N ALA A 88 -5.70 2.09 -8.87
CA ALA A 88 -5.74 3.52 -8.59
C ALA A 88 -6.86 4.17 -9.43
N PRO A 89 -7.68 5.07 -8.84
CA PRO A 89 -8.91 5.54 -9.47
C PRO A 89 -8.72 6.65 -10.53
N SER A 90 -7.52 7.22 -10.67
CA SER A 90 -7.24 8.34 -11.59
C SER A 90 -5.76 8.43 -11.94
N ALA A 91 -5.43 9.16 -13.02
CA ALA A 91 -4.04 9.44 -13.39
C ALA A 91 -3.28 10.18 -12.29
N ALA A 92 -3.89 11.19 -11.67
CA ALA A 92 -3.29 11.90 -10.55
C ALA A 92 -3.02 10.99 -9.34
N ALA A 93 -3.90 10.01 -9.06
CA ALA A 93 -3.63 9.02 -8.01
C ALA A 93 -2.43 8.13 -8.38
N VAL A 94 -2.29 7.72 -9.65
CA VAL A 94 -1.12 6.96 -10.13
C VAL A 94 0.17 7.78 -9.95
N GLU A 95 0.15 9.08 -10.27
CA GLU A 95 1.29 9.98 -10.07
C GLU A 95 1.71 10.09 -8.59
N SER A 96 0.75 10.22 -7.66
CA SER A 96 1.02 10.19 -6.22
C SER A 96 1.65 8.86 -5.79
N VAL A 97 1.12 7.72 -6.25
CA VAL A 97 1.67 6.39 -5.94
C VAL A 97 3.08 6.23 -6.51
N GLY A 98 3.35 6.74 -7.72
CA GLY A 98 4.68 6.75 -8.32
C GLY A 98 5.68 7.56 -7.51
N THR A 99 5.29 8.75 -7.03
CA THR A 99 6.12 9.58 -6.15
C THR A 99 6.49 8.84 -4.86
N ILE A 100 5.55 8.10 -4.26
CA ILE A 100 5.80 7.26 -3.08
C ILE A 100 6.85 6.18 -3.39
N GLY A 101 6.69 5.47 -4.52
CA GLY A 101 7.62 4.42 -4.93
C GLY A 101 9.05 4.94 -5.15
N ILE A 102 9.19 6.11 -5.78
CA ILE A 102 10.49 6.77 -5.99
C ILE A 102 11.14 7.12 -4.65
N ASP A 103 10.40 7.74 -3.72
CA ASP A 103 10.94 8.10 -2.40
C ASP A 103 11.40 6.88 -1.59
N LEU A 104 10.62 5.78 -1.61
CA LEU A 104 11.01 4.55 -0.93
C LEU A 104 12.25 3.91 -1.57
N GLN A 105 12.35 3.90 -2.90
CA GLN A 105 13.53 3.42 -3.62
C GLN A 105 14.78 4.24 -3.24
N GLU A 106 14.70 5.57 -3.26
CA GLU A 106 15.81 6.45 -2.88
C GLU A 106 16.24 6.29 -1.42
N LYS A 107 15.29 6.00 -0.51
CA LYS A 107 15.58 5.70 0.90
C LYS A 107 16.32 4.37 1.05
N ALA A 108 15.93 3.35 0.30
CA ALA A 108 16.59 2.05 0.32
C ALA A 108 18.02 2.12 -0.23
N GLU A 109 18.27 2.84 -1.32
CA GLU A 109 19.63 3.00 -1.88
C GLU A 109 20.64 3.57 -0.86
N LYS A 110 20.16 4.41 0.06
CA LYS A 110 20.98 5.03 1.12
C LYS A 110 21.29 4.09 2.29
N LYS A 111 20.68 2.89 2.35
CA LYS A 111 20.84 1.89 3.41
C LYS A 111 21.63 0.69 2.87
N PRO A 112 22.96 0.60 3.13
CA PRO A 112 23.81 -0.46 2.59
C PRO A 112 23.29 -1.86 2.98
N GLY A 113 23.16 -2.75 2.00
CA GLY A 113 22.64 -4.10 2.19
C GLY A 113 21.12 -4.21 2.27
N SER A 114 20.38 -3.10 2.15
CA SER A 114 18.93 -3.15 1.95
C SER A 114 18.60 -3.45 0.49
N PHE A 115 17.47 -4.12 0.29
CA PHE A 115 16.93 -4.43 -1.03
C PHE A 115 15.44 -4.05 -1.02
N PHE A 116 15.01 -3.24 -1.98
CA PHE A 116 13.64 -2.77 -2.09
C PHE A 116 12.98 -3.29 -3.37
N TRP A 117 11.82 -3.92 -3.21
CA TRP A 117 10.99 -4.46 -4.30
C TRP A 117 9.79 -3.56 -4.62
#